data_AF-A0A1U7V719-F1
#
_entry.id   AF-A0A1U7V719-F1
#
_cell.length_a   1.000
_cell.length_b   1.000
_cell.length_c   1.000
_cell.angle_alpha   90.00
_cell.angle_beta   90.00
_cell.angle_gamma   90.00
#
_symmetry.space_group_name_H-M   'P 1'
#
loop_
_entity.id
_entity.type
_entity.pdbx_description
1 polymer ?
#
loop_
_entity_poly.entity_id
_entity_poly.type
_entity_poly.pdbx_seq_one_letter_code
_entity_poly.pdbx_strand_id
1 'polypeptide(L)'
;MHDFIMAEYSELWDVICDGPYVPTKKVGYPLETVTKNRKEYNDADRKAVKKNFRTKKVLEALQTAHEGNTQVKQSKIDLITTEYELFRMKDDESIQDMHTRFTSIINELLSLGEVIPRNKLVRKILSVFAQFMAE
;
A
#
# COMPACT_ATOMS: atom_id res chain seq x y z
N MET A 1 -5.99 10.11 6.70
CA MET A 1 -5.10 10.63 5.64
C MET A 1 -5.50 12.05 5.25
N HIS A 2 -6.76 12.28 4.87
CA HIS A 2 -7.30 13.62 4.60
C HIS A 2 -7.03 14.62 5.74
N ASP A 3 -7.38 14.28 6.99
CA ASP A 3 -7.22 15.19 8.14
C ASP A 3 -5.76 15.52 8.47
N PHE A 4 -4.84 14.58 8.21
CA PHE A 4 -3.40 14.79 8.37
C PHE A 4 -2.84 15.75 7.32
N ILE A 5 -3.30 15.64 6.07
CA ILE A 5 -2.89 16.54 4.98
C ILE A 5 -3.45 17.94 5.23
N MET A 6 -4.69 18.06 5.70
CA MET A 6 -5.31 19.37 5.95
C MET A 6 -4.73 20.09 7.18
N ALA A 7 -4.28 19.36 8.21
CA ALA A 7 -3.66 19.95 9.39
C ALA A 7 -2.26 20.51 9.13
N GLU A 8 -1.42 19.75 8.40
CA GLU A 8 0.00 20.09 8.23
C GLU A 8 0.31 20.73 6.86
N TYR A 9 -0.58 20.57 5.87
CA TYR A 9 -0.32 20.92 4.47
C TYR A 9 -1.52 21.56 3.77
N SER A 10 -2.37 22.31 4.50
CA SER A 10 -3.58 22.96 3.96
C SER A 10 -3.34 23.75 2.68
N GLU A 11 -2.20 24.47 2.59
CA GLU A 11 -1.85 25.21 1.38
C GLU A 11 -1.63 24.28 0.18
N LEU A 12 -1.09 23.07 0.35
CA LEU A 12 -0.79 22.16 -0.78
C LEU A 12 -2.04 21.53 -1.42
N TRP A 13 -3.20 21.59 -0.75
CA TRP A 13 -4.45 20.97 -1.18
C TRP A 13 -4.97 21.54 -2.51
N ASP A 14 -4.84 22.85 -2.73
CA ASP A 14 -5.25 23.48 -4.00
C ASP A 14 -4.55 22.83 -5.20
N VAL A 15 -3.27 22.49 -5.05
CA VAL A 15 -2.48 21.87 -6.13
C VAL A 15 -2.90 20.41 -6.36
N ILE A 16 -3.43 19.73 -5.33
CA ILE A 16 -3.92 18.36 -5.43
C ILE A 16 -5.26 18.35 -6.17
N CYS A 17 -6.17 19.29 -5.89
CA CYS A 17 -7.48 19.38 -6.52
C CYS A 17 -7.42 19.97 -7.94
N ASP A 18 -6.74 21.10 -8.11
CA ASP A 18 -6.75 21.87 -9.36
C ASP A 18 -5.58 21.48 -10.30
N GLY A 19 -4.64 20.68 -9.80
CA GLY A 19 -3.43 20.28 -10.51
C GLY A 19 -2.27 21.27 -10.38
N PRO A 20 -1.10 20.92 -10.95
CA PRO A 20 0.11 21.74 -10.84
C PRO A 20 -0.04 23.07 -11.58
N TYR A 21 0.33 24.16 -10.91
CA TYR A 21 0.37 25.48 -11.54
C TYR A 21 1.39 25.52 -12.70
N VAL A 22 0.97 25.97 -13.88
CA VAL A 22 1.85 26.19 -15.04
C VAL A 22 1.92 27.69 -15.35
N PRO A 23 3.08 28.35 -15.17
CA PRO A 23 3.26 29.75 -15.52
C PRO A 23 3.05 30.02 -17.02
N THR A 24 2.04 30.82 -17.37
CA THR A 24 1.71 31.17 -18.76
C THR A 24 1.66 32.68 -18.98
N LYS A 25 1.91 33.12 -20.21
CA LYS A 25 1.78 34.50 -20.68
C LYS A 25 0.88 34.55 -21.91
N LYS A 26 0.22 35.68 -22.15
CA LYS A 26 -0.55 35.91 -23.37
C LYS A 26 0.33 36.65 -24.38
N VAL A 27 0.37 36.18 -25.63
CA VAL A 27 1.17 36.75 -26.72
C VAL A 27 0.29 36.95 -27.96
N GLY A 28 0.46 38.07 -28.66
CA GLY A 28 -0.16 38.33 -29.96
C GLY A 28 -1.65 38.74 -29.93
N TYR A 29 -2.20 38.86 -31.15
CA TYR A 29 -3.64 38.98 -31.43
C TYR A 29 -4.00 37.95 -32.52
N PRO A 30 -4.95 37.03 -32.28
CA PRO A 30 -5.68 36.78 -31.03
C PRO A 30 -4.76 36.41 -29.86
N LEU A 31 -5.22 36.60 -28.62
CA LEU A 31 -4.42 36.31 -27.42
C LEU A 31 -4.13 34.81 -27.30
N GLU A 32 -2.92 34.41 -27.67
CA GLU A 32 -2.48 33.02 -27.55
C GLU A 32 -1.77 32.82 -26.20
N THR A 33 -2.19 31.81 -25.43
CA THR A 33 -1.55 31.48 -24.15
C THR A 33 -0.35 30.58 -24.39
N VAL A 34 0.83 31.09 -24.04
CA VAL A 34 2.12 30.40 -24.21
C VAL A 34 2.77 30.22 -22.83
N THR A 35 3.38 29.06 -22.60
CA THR A 35 4.15 28.79 -21.38
C THR A 35 5.35 29.73 -21.26
N LYS A 36 5.57 30.29 -20.07
CA LYS A 36 6.72 31.17 -19.81
C LYS A 36 8.02 30.35 -19.76
N ASN A 37 9.12 30.93 -20.22
CA ASN A 37 10.44 30.40 -19.89
C ASN A 37 10.76 30.70 -18.42
N ARG A 38 11.60 29.86 -17.80
CA ARG A 38 12.00 30.02 -16.38
C ARG A 38 12.61 31.38 -16.05
N LYS A 39 13.27 32.03 -17.03
CA LYS A 39 13.84 33.38 -16.88
C LYS A 39 12.78 34.48 -16.78
N GLU A 40 11.58 34.23 -17.30
CA GLU A 40 10.45 35.17 -17.33
C GLU A 40 9.53 35.02 -16.09
N TYR A 41 9.87 34.11 -15.16
CA TYR A 41 9.07 33.86 -13.97
C TYR A 41 9.16 35.05 -13.02
N ASN A 42 7.99 35.63 -12.74
CA ASN A 42 7.82 36.60 -11.67
C ASN A 42 7.79 35.88 -10.31
N ASP A 43 7.74 36.65 -9.21
CA ASP A 43 7.78 36.08 -7.86
C ASP A 43 6.58 35.19 -7.54
N ALA A 44 5.39 35.50 -8.09
CA ALA A 44 4.21 34.68 -7.94
C ALA A 44 4.37 33.33 -8.67
N ASP A 45 4.89 33.34 -9.90
CA ASP A 45 5.21 32.13 -10.67
C ASP A 45 6.20 31.25 -9.88
N ARG A 46 7.26 31.87 -9.32
CA ARG A 46 8.27 31.16 -8.51
C ARG A 46 7.67 30.56 -7.24
N LYS A 47 6.83 31.31 -6.54
CA LYS A 47 6.14 30.83 -5.32
C LYS A 47 5.24 29.64 -5.64
N ALA A 48 4.45 29.73 -6.72
CA ALA A 48 3.56 28.66 -7.14
C ALA A 48 4.31 27.41 -7.63
N VAL A 49 5.40 27.56 -8.38
CA VAL A 49 6.24 26.42 -8.79
C VAL A 49 6.92 25.75 -7.59
N LYS A 50 7.36 26.53 -6.59
CA LYS A 50 7.89 25.98 -5.33
C LYS A 50 6.82 25.18 -4.57
N LYS A 51 5.57 25.66 -4.59
CA LYS A 51 4.40 24.96 -4.03
C LYS A 51 4.18 23.62 -4.72
N ASN A 52 4.15 23.59 -6.06
CA ASN A 52 4.04 22.35 -6.84
C ASN A 52 5.11 21.31 -6.45
N PHE A 53 6.37 21.73 -6.32
CA PHE A 53 7.46 20.83 -5.95
C PHE A 53 7.25 20.22 -4.55
N ARG A 54 6.80 21.02 -3.59
CA ARG A 54 6.48 20.54 -2.24
C ARG A 54 5.32 19.55 -2.26
N THR A 55 4.24 19.85 -2.99
CA THR A 55 3.11 18.92 -3.16
C THR A 55 3.58 17.59 -3.73
N LYS A 56 4.39 17.62 -4.80
CA LYS A 56 4.94 16.40 -5.40
C LYS A 56 5.74 15.57 -4.39
N LYS A 57 6.60 16.21 -3.58
CA LYS A 57 7.41 15.52 -2.57
C LYS A 57 6.55 14.86 -1.48
N VAL A 58 5.50 15.53 -1.02
CA VAL A 58 4.57 14.97 -0.02
C VAL A 58 3.81 13.78 -0.63
N LEU A 59 3.32 13.89 -1.86
CA LEU A 59 2.63 12.79 -2.55
C LEU A 59 3.55 11.58 -2.77
N GLU A 60 4.79 11.80 -3.21
CA GLU A 60 5.79 10.73 -3.35
C GLU A 60 6.04 10.00 -2.02
N ALA A 61 6.18 10.75 -0.92
CA ALA A 61 6.38 10.18 0.40
C ALA A 61 5.17 9.37 0.90
N LEU A 62 3.95 9.87 0.68
CA LEU A 62 2.72 9.15 1.03
C LEU A 62 2.56 7.87 0.21
N GLN A 63 2.83 7.94 -1.10
CA GLN A 63 2.83 6.77 -1.98
C GLN A 63 3.85 5.74 -1.50
N THR A 64 5.08 6.16 -1.21
CA THR A 64 6.15 5.27 -0.74
C THR A 64 5.80 4.63 0.60
N ALA A 65 5.24 5.38 1.55
CA ALA A 65 4.81 4.85 2.84
C ALA A 65 3.64 3.85 2.69
N HIS A 66 2.68 4.15 1.83
CA HIS A 66 1.56 3.24 1.55
C HIS A 66 2.00 1.97 0.81
N GLU A 67 2.83 2.10 -0.23
CA GLU A 67 3.42 0.98 -0.96
C GLU A 67 4.29 0.13 -0.04
N GLY A 68 5.13 0.72 0.80
CA GLY A 68 5.91 0.00 1.80
C GLY A 68 5.04 -0.79 2.78
N ASN A 69 3.98 -0.17 3.31
CA ASN A 69 3.01 -0.87 4.15
C ASN A 69 2.32 -2.02 3.42
N THR A 70 1.94 -1.81 2.16
CA THR A 70 1.28 -2.82 1.33
C THR A 70 2.21 -3.97 1.00
N GLN A 71 3.47 -3.68 0.64
CA GLN A 71 4.49 -4.67 0.33
C GLN A 71 4.85 -5.49 1.55
N VAL A 72 5.06 -4.86 2.72
CA VAL A 72 5.32 -5.57 3.97
C VAL A 72 4.14 -6.47 4.34
N LYS A 73 2.90 -5.97 4.19
CA LYS A 73 1.69 -6.78 4.42
C LYS A 73 1.65 -7.99 3.49
N GLN A 74 1.90 -7.79 2.19
CA GLN A 74 1.91 -8.87 1.19
C GLN A 74 3.00 -9.90 1.48
N SER A 75 4.23 -9.47 1.77
CA SER A 75 5.31 -10.39 2.14
C SER A 75 4.98 -11.22 3.38
N LYS A 76 4.28 -10.64 4.37
CA LYS A 76 3.79 -11.39 5.53
C LYS A 76 2.72 -12.41 5.14
N ILE A 77 1.78 -12.03 4.25
CA ILE A 77 0.78 -12.96 3.70
C ILE A 77 1.47 -14.12 2.97
N ASP A 78 2.45 -13.86 2.12
CA ASP A 78 3.16 -14.87 1.33
C ASP A 78 3.91 -15.85 2.24
N LEU A 79 4.56 -15.34 3.29
CA LEU A 79 5.27 -16.16 4.28
C LEU A 79 4.32 -17.10 5.03
N ILE A 80 3.21 -16.56 5.55
CA ILE A 80 2.24 -17.35 6.32
C ILE A 80 1.48 -18.32 5.41
N THR A 81 1.21 -17.94 4.16
CA THR A 81 0.62 -18.82 3.15
C THR A 81 1.55 -20.00 2.88
N THR A 82 2.86 -19.76 2.78
CA THR A 82 3.87 -20.82 2.64
C THR A 82 3.88 -21.73 3.87
N GLU A 83 3.80 -21.17 5.08
CA GLU A 83 3.68 -21.95 6.31
C GLU A 83 2.41 -22.82 6.33
N TYR A 84 1.28 -22.27 5.92
CA TYR A 84 0.02 -23.00 5.75
C TYR A 84 0.16 -24.14 4.73
N GLU A 85 0.78 -23.89 3.58
CA GLU A 85 0.95 -24.89 2.51
C GLU A 85 1.86 -26.03 2.93
N LEU A 86 2.96 -25.72 3.63
CA LEU A 86 3.93 -26.69 4.14
C LEU A 86 3.54 -27.29 5.49
N PHE A 87 2.42 -26.84 6.07
CA PHE A 87 1.98 -27.29 7.38
C PHE A 87 1.82 -28.81 7.42
N ARG A 88 2.46 -29.42 8.42
CA ARG A 88 2.41 -30.85 8.74
C ARG A 88 2.32 -31.07 10.25
N MET A 89 1.89 -32.26 10.63
CA MET A 89 2.00 -32.73 12.00
C MET A 89 3.45 -33.11 12.29
N LYS A 90 3.94 -32.85 13.50
CA LYS A 90 5.27 -33.25 13.98
C LYS A 90 5.19 -34.56 14.75
N ASP A 91 6.29 -35.29 14.84
CA ASP A 91 6.36 -36.58 15.53
C ASP A 91 6.13 -36.47 17.04
N ASP A 92 6.51 -35.34 17.63
CA ASP A 92 6.52 -35.10 19.08
C ASP A 92 5.37 -34.20 19.57
N GLU A 93 4.42 -33.85 18.70
CA GLU A 93 3.31 -32.97 19.08
C GLU A 93 1.98 -33.71 19.22
N SER A 94 1.14 -33.23 20.14
CA SER A 94 -0.23 -33.75 20.23
C SER A 94 -1.11 -33.18 19.11
N ILE A 95 -2.23 -33.86 18.83
CA ILE A 95 -3.26 -33.36 17.91
C ILE A 95 -3.77 -31.98 18.35
N GLN A 96 -3.86 -31.74 19.66
CA GLN A 96 -4.31 -30.46 20.21
C GLN A 96 -3.29 -29.35 19.95
N ASP A 97 -1.99 -29.64 20.08
CA ASP A 97 -0.92 -28.69 19.77
C ASP A 97 -0.91 -28.36 18.27
N MET A 98 -1.00 -29.39 17.43
CA MET A 98 -1.12 -29.24 15.98
C MET A 98 -2.32 -28.36 15.61
N HIS A 99 -3.50 -28.64 16.15
CA HIS A 99 -4.71 -27.85 15.90
C HIS A 99 -4.54 -26.38 16.35
N THR A 100 -3.87 -26.16 17.47
CA THR A 100 -3.57 -24.81 17.98
C THR A 100 -2.68 -24.04 17.01
N ARG A 101 -1.58 -24.65 16.54
CA ARG A 101 -0.70 -24.04 15.52
C ARG A 101 -1.44 -23.75 14.21
N PHE A 102 -2.22 -24.72 13.73
CA PHE A 102 -3.02 -24.56 12.52
C PHE A 102 -3.99 -23.38 12.65
N THR A 103 -4.71 -23.30 13.77
CA THR A 103 -5.65 -22.21 14.06
C THR A 103 -4.95 -20.86 14.15
N SER A 104 -3.74 -20.81 14.72
CA SER A 104 -2.93 -19.58 14.76
C SER A 104 -2.65 -19.05 13.35
N ILE A 105 -2.19 -19.91 12.44
CA ILE A 105 -1.92 -19.56 11.04
C ILE A 105 -3.18 -19.00 10.35
N ILE A 106 -4.33 -19.66 10.54
CA ILE A 106 -5.59 -19.21 9.95
C ILE A 106 -6.02 -17.86 10.50
N ASN A 107 -5.90 -17.65 11.81
CA ASN A 107 -6.26 -16.39 12.45
C ASN A 107 -5.33 -15.25 12.01
N GLU A 108 -4.05 -15.52 11.82
CA GLU A 108 -3.10 -14.54 11.31
C GLU A 108 -3.44 -14.14 9.87
N LEU A 109 -3.70 -15.09 8.97
CA LEU A 109 -4.17 -14.79 7.62
C LEU A 109 -5.46 -13.99 7.63
N LEU A 110 -6.43 -14.37 8.47
CA LEU A 110 -7.69 -13.66 8.64
C LEU A 110 -7.47 -12.21 9.10
N SER A 111 -6.55 -11.98 10.05
CA SER A 111 -6.20 -10.64 10.53
C SER A 111 -5.57 -9.75 9.45
N LEU A 112 -4.96 -10.37 8.43
CA LEU A 112 -4.40 -9.70 7.26
C LEU A 112 -5.45 -9.53 6.13
N GLY A 113 -6.65 -10.07 6.30
CA GLY A 113 -7.75 -10.00 5.34
C GLY A 113 -7.83 -11.18 4.38
N GLU A 114 -6.99 -12.20 4.55
CA GLU A 114 -7.02 -13.43 3.75
C GLU A 114 -7.96 -14.46 4.38
N VAL A 115 -9.03 -14.80 3.66
CA VAL A 115 -10.04 -15.75 4.13
C VAL A 115 -9.89 -17.08 3.40
N ILE A 116 -9.51 -18.12 4.13
CA ILE A 116 -9.45 -19.47 3.59
C ILE A 116 -10.84 -20.13 3.73
N PRO A 117 -11.47 -20.56 2.63
CA PRO A 117 -12.75 -21.25 2.68
C PRO A 117 -12.71 -22.53 3.52
N ARG A 118 -13.79 -22.80 4.29
CA ARG A 118 -13.89 -23.96 5.19
C ARG A 118 -13.57 -25.29 4.50
N ASN A 119 -14.01 -25.49 3.27
CA ASN A 119 -13.73 -26.72 2.52
C ASN A 119 -12.23 -26.89 2.20
N LYS A 120 -11.46 -25.80 2.00
CA LYS A 120 -10.00 -25.86 1.87
C LYS A 120 -9.34 -26.23 3.19
N LEU A 121 -9.80 -25.66 4.31
CA LEU A 121 -9.30 -25.98 5.65
C LEU A 121 -9.48 -27.46 6.00
N VAL A 122 -10.69 -27.99 5.78
CA VAL A 122 -11.01 -29.40 6.02
C VAL A 122 -10.12 -30.31 5.17
N ARG A 123 -9.96 -30.02 3.87
CA ARG A 123 -9.07 -30.80 3.01
C ARG A 123 -7.62 -30.75 3.47
N LYS A 124 -7.13 -29.59 3.92
CA LYS A 124 -5.76 -29.43 4.41
C LYS A 124 -5.51 -30.27 5.67
N ILE A 125 -6.44 -30.25 6.63
CA ILE A 125 -6.34 -31.10 7.84
C ILE A 125 -6.36 -32.59 7.46
N LEU A 126 -7.24 -33.00 6.56
CA LEU A 126 -7.28 -34.39 6.08
C LEU A 126 -5.96 -34.80 5.42
N SER A 127 -5.34 -33.92 4.62
CA SER A 127 -4.03 -34.22 4.01
C SER A 127 -2.90 -34.33 5.05
N VAL A 128 -2.95 -33.52 6.11
CA VAL A 128 -1.95 -33.57 7.19
C VAL A 128 -2.04 -34.90 7.93
N PHE A 129 -3.25 -35.34 8.27
CA PHE A 129 -3.45 -36.66 8.89
C PHE A 129 -3.05 -37.80 7.96
N ALA A 130 -3.42 -37.73 6.68
CA ALA A 130 -3.03 -38.75 5.70
C ALA A 130 -1.51 -38.88 5.57
N GLN A 131 -0.79 -37.76 5.59
CA GLN A 131 0.67 -37.74 5.53
C GLN A 131 1.32 -38.30 6.80
N PHE A 132 0.85 -37.89 7.97
CA PHE A 132 1.36 -38.40 9.25
C PHE A 132 1.17 -39.92 9.41
N MET A 133 0.06 -40.47 8.91
CA MET A 133 -0.20 -41.91 8.97
C MET A 133 0.61 -42.73 7.95
N ALA A 134 1.31 -42.07 7.02
CA ALA A 134 2.11 -42.71 5.97
C ALA A 134 3.62 -42.76 6.28
N GLU A 135 4.06 -42.06 7.33
CA GLU A 135 5.42 -42.04 7.86
C GLU A 135 5.59 -43.10 8.97
#